data_AF-A0A354I865-F1
#
_entry.id   AF-A0A354I865-F1
#
_cell.length_a   1.000
_cell.length_b   1.000
_cell.length_c   1.000
_cell.angle_alpha   90.00
_cell.angle_beta   90.00
_cell.angle_gamma   90.00
#
_symmetry.space_group_name_H-M   'P 1'
#
loop_
_entity.id
_entity.type
_entity.pdbx_description
1 polymer ?
#
loop_
_entity_poly.entity_id
_entity_poly.type
_entity_poly.pdbx_seq_one_letter_code
_entity_poly.pdbx_strand_id
1 'polypeptide(L)'
;MGIFVIFVMVWGVCQSIKTINNAAKTPEPSVLKVEDNTKNAGKTIDVDTLVQKVLDNVAFEAELNKLDDSVAEGMVETAEGTKLQIYMGNGTYADEFLVMTARDETAAKKNMDAANNHLEETKATFRDYRPEEAKKIEDAVSIRCGCYV
;
A
#
# COMPACT_ATOMS: atom_id res chain seq x y z
N MET A 1 -1.98 -18.00 46.39
CA MET A 1 -2.09 -17.17 45.16
C MET A 1 -0.68 -16.83 44.73
N GLY A 2 -0.22 -17.42 43.63
CA GLY A 2 1.15 -17.25 43.14
C GLY A 2 1.18 -17.66 41.67
N ILE A 3 1.29 -16.66 40.80
CA ILE A 3 1.30 -16.81 39.34
C ILE A 3 2.70 -17.26 38.93
N PHE A 4 2.78 -18.38 38.20
CA PHE A 4 3.97 -18.80 37.48
C PHE A 4 3.93 -18.19 36.07
N VAL A 5 4.88 -17.30 35.79
CA VAL A 5 5.17 -16.79 34.45
C VAL A 5 6.23 -17.69 33.85
N ILE A 6 5.90 -18.40 32.76
CA ILE A 6 6.87 -19.17 31.99
C ILE A 6 7.33 -18.30 30.81
N PHE A 7 8.57 -17.80 30.91
CA PHE A 7 9.37 -17.32 29.80
C PHE A 7 9.87 -18.54 29.00
N VAL A 8 9.54 -18.62 27.71
CA VAL A 8 10.29 -19.47 26.77
C VAL A 8 10.96 -18.55 25.76
N MET A 9 12.26 -18.32 25.98
CA MET A 9 13.18 -17.81 24.98
C MET A 9 13.30 -18.85 23.85
N VAL A 10 13.01 -18.47 22.61
CA VAL A 10 13.60 -19.13 21.45
C VAL A 10 14.66 -18.20 20.88
N TRP A 11 15.88 -18.56 21.24
CA TRP A 11 17.15 -18.05 20.75
C TRP A 11 17.29 -18.48 19.28
N GLY A 12 17.29 -17.51 18.36
CA GLY A 12 17.52 -17.80 16.95
C GLY A 12 17.37 -16.57 16.09
N VAL A 13 18.46 -16.14 15.47
CA VAL A 13 18.59 -15.01 14.51
C VAL A 13 18.78 -13.62 15.15
N CYS A 14 19.78 -13.52 16.02
CA CYS A 14 20.50 -12.28 16.26
C CYS A 14 21.85 -12.32 15.51
N GLN A 15 21.80 -12.43 14.18
CA GLN A 15 22.97 -12.32 13.27
C GLN A 15 22.48 -11.69 11.96
N SER A 16 22.52 -10.35 11.85
CA SER A 16 22.77 -9.60 10.59
C SER A 16 22.65 -8.07 10.70
N ILE A 17 22.34 -7.49 11.87
CA ILE A 17 22.24 -6.01 12.05
C ILE A 17 23.62 -5.31 12.05
N LYS A 18 24.68 -5.88 11.47
CA LYS A 18 26.03 -5.25 11.45
C LYS A 18 26.72 -5.17 10.07
N THR A 19 26.00 -5.36 8.97
CA THR A 19 26.56 -5.16 7.62
C THR A 19 25.68 -4.28 6.73
N ILE A 20 25.18 -3.16 7.25
CA ILE A 20 24.60 -2.08 6.44
C ILE A 20 25.17 -0.74 6.91
N ASN A 21 26.51 -0.66 6.99
CA ASN A 21 27.21 0.62 6.91
C ASN A 21 27.77 0.69 5.49
N ASN A 22 27.28 1.65 4.69
CA ASN A 22 27.58 1.92 3.28
C ASN A 22 26.79 1.11 2.24
N ALA A 23 25.52 1.46 2.07
CA ALA A 23 24.90 1.53 0.75
C ALA A 23 24.01 2.79 0.73
N ALA A 24 23.93 3.41 -0.44
CA ALA A 24 23.42 4.76 -0.69
C ALA A 24 22.10 5.11 0.02
N LYS A 25 21.93 6.40 0.35
CA LYS A 25 20.63 6.99 0.71
C LYS A 25 19.64 6.79 -0.43
N THR A 26 18.90 5.70 -0.39
CA THR A 26 17.64 5.52 -1.10
C THR A 26 16.54 6.11 -0.20
N PRO A 27 15.56 6.88 -0.72
CA PRO A 27 14.42 7.29 0.09
C PRO A 27 13.76 6.02 0.64
N GLU A 28 13.55 5.94 1.96
CA GLU A 28 12.79 4.84 2.55
C GLU A 28 11.37 4.88 1.96
N PRO A 29 10.87 3.79 1.34
CA PRO A 29 9.52 3.79 0.78
C PRO A 29 8.49 3.88 1.91
N SER A 30 7.44 4.66 1.65
CA SER A 30 6.24 4.80 2.46
C SER A 30 5.65 3.44 2.85
N VAL A 31 4.99 3.42 4.01
CA VAL A 31 4.74 2.26 4.87
C VAL A 31 4.19 1.03 4.11
N LEU A 32 5.04 0.02 3.93
CA LEU A 32 4.71 -1.29 3.35
C LEU A 32 4.31 -2.28 4.46
N LYS A 33 3.03 -2.67 4.50
CA LYS A 33 2.55 -3.79 5.33
C LYS A 33 2.26 -5.00 4.45
N VAL A 34 2.95 -6.12 4.70
CA VAL A 34 2.62 -7.40 4.08
C VAL A 34 1.89 -8.24 5.12
N GLU A 35 0.62 -8.52 4.87
CA GLU A 35 -0.22 -9.30 5.76
C GLU A 35 -0.17 -10.79 5.39
N ASP A 36 -0.08 -11.66 6.40
CA ASP A 36 -0.14 -13.10 6.20
C ASP A 36 -1.58 -13.54 5.91
N ASN A 37 -1.80 -14.04 4.69
CA ASN A 37 -3.11 -14.54 4.25
C ASN A 37 -3.21 -16.07 4.17
N THR A 38 -2.24 -16.81 4.72
CA THR A 38 -2.20 -18.29 4.63
C THR A 38 -3.48 -18.95 5.11
N LYS A 39 -4.14 -18.39 6.13
CA LYS A 39 -5.42 -18.90 6.68
C LYS A 39 -6.63 -18.71 5.76
N ASN A 40 -6.54 -17.84 4.75
CA ASN A 40 -7.59 -17.62 3.76
C ASN A 40 -7.13 -18.01 2.34
N ALA A 41 -6.12 -18.87 2.23
CA ALA A 41 -5.67 -19.39 0.94
C ALA A 41 -6.86 -19.93 0.11
N GLY A 42 -6.98 -19.47 -1.13
CA GLY A 42 -8.07 -19.84 -2.04
C GLY A 42 -9.40 -19.11 -1.84
N LYS A 43 -9.52 -18.21 -0.85
CA LYS A 43 -10.67 -17.31 -0.71
C LYS A 43 -10.42 -16.00 -1.43
N THR A 44 -11.45 -15.49 -2.10
CA THR A 44 -11.43 -14.17 -2.74
C THR A 44 -12.07 -13.12 -1.84
N ILE A 45 -11.55 -11.91 -1.90
CA ILE A 45 -12.14 -10.74 -1.25
C ILE A 45 -13.21 -10.16 -2.18
N ASP A 46 -14.34 -9.76 -1.62
CA ASP A 46 -15.28 -8.86 -2.30
C ASP A 46 -14.70 -7.45 -2.27
N VAL A 47 -14.07 -7.08 -3.38
CA VAL A 47 -13.34 -5.81 -3.53
C VAL A 47 -14.30 -4.62 -3.46
N ASP A 48 -15.51 -4.75 -4.01
CA ASP A 48 -16.47 -3.64 -4.03
C ASP A 48 -16.97 -3.34 -2.61
N THR A 49 -17.24 -4.39 -1.82
CA THR A 49 -17.55 -4.25 -0.38
C THR A 49 -16.37 -3.67 0.41
N LEU A 50 -15.13 -4.07 0.11
CA LEU A 50 -13.94 -3.50 0.77
C LEU A 50 -13.83 -2.01 0.48
N VAL A 51 -13.94 -1.63 -0.80
CA VAL A 51 -13.87 -0.24 -1.23
C VAL A 51 -14.91 0.59 -0.51
N GLN A 52 -16.18 0.16 -0.52
CA GLN A 52 -17.25 0.92 0.14
C GLN A 52 -16.96 1.11 1.63
N LYS A 53 -16.48 0.07 2.32
CA LYS A 53 -16.09 0.20 3.73
C LYS A 53 -14.97 1.20 3.95
N VAL A 54 -13.95 1.24 3.09
CA VAL A 54 -12.87 2.22 3.21
C VAL A 54 -13.41 3.62 2.99
N LEU A 55 -14.18 3.85 1.92
CA LEU A 55 -14.76 5.16 1.61
C LEU A 55 -15.71 5.66 2.71
N ASP A 56 -16.45 4.76 3.37
CA ASP A 56 -17.38 5.12 4.45
C ASP A 56 -16.70 5.42 5.80
N ASN A 57 -15.53 4.81 6.06
CA ASN A 57 -14.91 4.82 7.39
C ASN A 57 -13.60 5.62 7.47
N VAL A 58 -12.97 5.92 6.33
CA VAL A 58 -11.78 6.77 6.28
C VAL A 58 -12.20 8.20 5.98
N ALA A 59 -11.71 9.13 6.79
CA ALA A 59 -11.95 10.55 6.59
C ALA A 59 -10.98 11.09 5.53
N PHE A 60 -11.49 11.33 4.32
CA PHE A 60 -10.81 12.06 3.25
C PHE A 60 -11.23 13.54 3.30
N GLU A 61 -10.34 14.44 2.87
CA GLU A 61 -10.63 15.88 2.72
C GLU A 61 -11.42 16.16 1.44
N ALA A 62 -11.31 15.30 0.43
CA ALA A 62 -12.09 15.31 -0.79
C ALA A 62 -13.08 14.13 -0.88
N GLU A 63 -14.19 14.37 -1.59
CA GLU A 63 -15.05 13.28 -2.05
C GLU A 63 -14.32 12.50 -3.15
N LEU A 64 -14.06 11.21 -2.89
CA LEU A 64 -13.37 10.35 -3.84
C LEU A 64 -14.34 9.72 -4.82
N ASN A 65 -14.06 9.87 -6.12
CA ASN A 65 -14.83 9.30 -7.20
C ASN A 65 -14.01 8.25 -7.94
N LYS A 66 -14.64 7.14 -8.31
CA LYS A 66 -13.99 6.11 -9.12
C LYS A 66 -13.64 6.70 -10.49
N LEU A 67 -12.41 6.53 -10.92
CA LEU A 67 -11.99 6.83 -12.29
C LEU A 67 -12.50 5.77 -13.26
N ASP A 68 -12.68 6.17 -14.51
CA ASP A 68 -12.83 5.23 -15.61
C ASP A 68 -11.60 4.30 -15.70
N ASP A 69 -11.84 3.02 -15.95
CA ASP A 69 -10.79 2.00 -15.90
C ASP A 69 -9.63 2.34 -16.88
N SER A 70 -9.93 2.88 -18.07
CA SER A 70 -8.90 3.29 -19.04
C SER A 70 -8.06 4.48 -18.60
N VAL A 71 -8.63 5.39 -17.79
CA VAL A 71 -7.90 6.51 -17.21
C VAL A 71 -7.00 6.00 -16.11
N ALA A 72 -7.52 5.12 -15.23
CA ALA A 72 -6.74 4.52 -14.16
C ALA A 72 -5.54 3.73 -14.69
N GLU A 73 -5.74 2.91 -15.74
CA GLU A 73 -4.67 2.14 -16.41
C GLU A 73 -3.59 3.04 -17.03
N GLY A 74 -3.92 4.27 -17.40
CA GLY A 74 -2.96 5.26 -17.89
C GLY A 74 -2.19 5.99 -16.78
N MET A 75 -2.65 5.90 -15.52
CA MET A 75 -2.04 6.57 -14.38
C MET A 75 -1.03 5.71 -13.64
N VAL A 76 -1.35 4.43 -13.43
CA VAL A 76 -0.51 3.52 -12.64
C VAL A 76 -0.19 2.28 -13.45
N GLU A 77 1.10 2.01 -13.64
CA GLU A 77 1.56 0.78 -14.27
C GLU A 77 1.13 -0.44 -13.46
N THR A 78 0.67 -1.50 -14.12
CA THR A 78 0.28 -2.73 -13.43
C THR A 78 0.86 -3.97 -14.10
N ALA A 79 1.00 -5.04 -13.32
CA ALA A 79 1.29 -6.35 -13.88
C ALA A 79 0.14 -6.84 -14.76
N GLU A 80 0.48 -7.57 -15.83
CA GLU A 80 -0.50 -8.14 -16.76
C GLU A 80 -1.61 -8.93 -16.04
N GLY A 81 -2.86 -8.65 -16.43
CA GLY A 81 -4.06 -9.29 -15.87
C GLY A 81 -4.48 -8.75 -14.51
N THR A 82 -3.97 -7.60 -14.09
CA THR A 82 -4.41 -6.89 -12.88
C THR A 82 -5.67 -6.08 -13.16
N LYS A 83 -6.67 -6.19 -12.29
CA LYS A 83 -7.77 -5.23 -12.24
C LYS A 83 -7.36 -4.07 -11.32
N LEU A 84 -7.35 -2.85 -11.87
CA LEU A 84 -7.04 -1.62 -11.15
C LEU A 84 -8.31 -0.82 -10.88
N GLN A 85 -8.45 -0.29 -9.67
CA GLN A 85 -9.49 0.68 -9.32
C GLN A 85 -8.84 1.84 -8.59
N ILE A 86 -9.02 3.06 -9.10
CA ILE A 86 -8.53 4.29 -8.48
C ILE A 86 -9.73 5.17 -8.16
N TYR A 87 -9.75 5.68 -6.94
CA TYR A 87 -10.71 6.64 -6.42
C TYR A 87 -9.94 7.90 -6.06
N MET A 88 -10.27 9.01 -6.70
CA MET A 88 -9.52 10.26 -6.54
C MET A 88 -10.46 11.42 -6.28
N GLY A 89 -9.98 12.39 -5.51
CA GLY A 89 -10.64 13.68 -5.37
C GLY A 89 -10.52 14.52 -6.63
N ASN A 90 -10.88 15.79 -6.53
CA ASN A 90 -10.84 16.75 -7.64
C ASN A 90 -9.41 17.22 -8.03
N GLY A 91 -8.36 16.54 -7.57
CA GLY A 91 -6.95 16.92 -7.78
C GLY A 91 -6.45 18.09 -6.95
N THR A 92 -7.28 18.68 -6.08
CA THR A 92 -6.84 19.75 -5.16
C THR A 92 -6.01 19.16 -4.02
N TYR A 93 -6.48 18.07 -3.42
CA TYR A 93 -5.84 17.39 -2.30
C TYR A 93 -5.16 16.10 -2.78
N ALA A 94 -4.19 15.60 -2.01
CA ALA A 94 -3.50 14.35 -2.30
C ALA A 94 -4.34 13.09 -2.00
N ASP A 95 -5.62 13.24 -1.69
CA ASP A 95 -6.49 12.12 -1.36
C ASP A 95 -6.72 11.22 -2.57
N GLU A 96 -6.21 10.01 -2.45
CA GLU A 96 -6.36 8.94 -3.43
C GLU A 96 -6.52 7.62 -2.69
N PHE A 97 -7.35 6.74 -3.24
CA PHE A 97 -7.46 5.36 -2.82
C PHE A 97 -7.40 4.44 -4.02
N LEU A 98 -6.44 3.52 -4.00
CA LEU A 98 -6.16 2.58 -5.07
C LEU A 98 -6.30 1.15 -4.55
N VAL A 99 -6.88 0.28 -5.36
CA VAL A 99 -6.93 -1.17 -5.11
C VAL A 99 -6.54 -1.91 -6.38
N MET A 100 -5.62 -2.86 -6.25
CA MET A 100 -5.21 -3.75 -7.33
C MET A 100 -5.53 -5.21 -6.99
N THR A 101 -6.23 -5.88 -7.91
CA THR A 101 -6.45 -7.33 -7.85
C THR A 101 -5.61 -8.02 -8.90
N ALA A 102 -4.52 -8.64 -8.47
CA ALA A 102 -3.58 -9.34 -9.33
C ALA A 102 -4.03 -10.78 -9.61
N ARG A 103 -3.48 -11.40 -10.66
CA ARG A 103 -3.73 -12.81 -10.98
C ARG A 103 -3.12 -13.79 -9.97
N ASP A 104 -2.01 -13.42 -9.34
CA ASP A 104 -1.31 -14.20 -8.33
C ASP A 104 -0.46 -13.31 -7.41
N GLU A 105 0.12 -13.90 -6.35
CA GLU A 105 0.95 -13.16 -5.40
C GLU A 105 2.23 -12.57 -6.00
N THR A 106 2.73 -13.14 -7.10
CA THR A 106 3.93 -12.62 -7.77
C THR A 106 3.61 -11.35 -8.53
N ALA A 107 2.47 -11.32 -9.22
CA ALA A 107 1.93 -10.11 -9.84
C ALA A 107 1.57 -9.06 -8.76
N ALA A 108 1.00 -9.46 -7.63
CA ALA A 108 0.72 -8.54 -6.51
C ALA A 108 1.99 -7.89 -5.95
N LYS A 109 3.13 -8.59 -5.91
CA LYS A 109 4.42 -7.98 -5.52
C LYS A 109 4.83 -6.87 -6.48
N LYS A 110 4.74 -7.12 -7.79
CA LYS A 110 5.05 -6.10 -8.82
C LYS A 110 4.10 -4.89 -8.73
N ASN A 111 2.82 -5.16 -8.50
CA ASN A 111 1.80 -4.14 -8.31
C ASN A 111 2.06 -3.26 -7.08
N MET A 112 2.58 -3.84 -6.00
CA MET A 112 3.00 -3.08 -4.83
C MET A 112 4.16 -2.14 -5.15
N ASP A 113 5.15 -2.62 -5.92
CA ASP A 113 6.26 -1.76 -6.36
C ASP A 113 5.73 -0.60 -7.24
N ALA A 114 4.78 -0.88 -8.14
CA ALA A 114 4.16 0.15 -8.97
C ALA A 114 3.32 1.16 -8.17
N ALA A 115 2.55 0.71 -7.19
CA ALA A 115 1.79 1.59 -6.29
C ALA A 115 2.73 2.52 -5.51
N ASN A 116 3.85 2.00 -5.00
CA ASN A 116 4.83 2.81 -4.28
C ASN A 116 5.54 3.81 -5.21
N ASN A 117 5.83 3.43 -6.46
CA ASN A 117 6.36 4.37 -7.45
C ASN A 117 5.37 5.51 -7.74
N HIS A 118 4.07 5.19 -7.90
CA HIS A 118 3.02 6.19 -8.09
C HIS A 118 2.93 7.16 -6.91
N LEU A 119 3.06 6.68 -5.66
CA LEU A 119 3.12 7.55 -4.48
C LEU A 119 4.32 8.51 -4.54
N GLU A 120 5.51 8.03 -4.93
CA GLU A 120 6.69 8.89 -5.05
C GLU A 120 6.55 9.94 -6.16
N GLU A 121 5.99 9.56 -7.31
CA GLU A 121 5.71 10.48 -8.41
C GLU A 121 4.67 11.53 -8.00
N THR A 122 3.56 11.09 -7.38
CA THR A 122 2.50 11.96 -6.89
C THR A 122 3.04 12.94 -5.85
N LYS A 123 3.84 12.47 -4.90
CA LYS A 123 4.52 13.31 -3.91
C LYS A 123 5.40 14.37 -4.57
N ALA A 124 6.17 13.98 -5.60
CA ALA A 124 7.01 14.91 -6.34
C ALA A 124 6.20 16.01 -7.03
N THR A 125 4.97 15.71 -7.50
CA THR A 125 4.10 16.74 -8.08
C THR A 125 3.76 17.81 -7.04
N PHE A 126 3.31 17.43 -5.84
CA PHE A 126 2.86 18.36 -4.80
C PHE A 126 4.01 19.12 -4.11
N ARG A 127 5.21 18.55 -4.06
CA ARG A 127 6.33 19.04 -3.23
C ARG A 127 6.61 20.54 -3.37
N ASP A 128 6.60 21.05 -4.59
CA ASP A 128 7.07 22.41 -4.86
C ASP A 128 5.98 23.49 -4.69
N TYR A 129 4.69 23.10 -4.67
CA TYR A 129 3.56 24.04 -4.60
C TYR A 129 2.61 23.83 -3.42
N ARG A 130 2.55 22.61 -2.87
CA ARG A 130 1.76 22.21 -1.68
C ARG A 130 2.52 21.18 -0.85
N PRO A 131 3.61 21.59 -0.17
CA PRO A 131 4.45 20.68 0.60
C PRO A 131 3.70 19.96 1.73
N GLU A 132 2.59 20.53 2.23
CA GLU A 132 1.72 19.88 3.21
C GLU A 132 1.02 18.64 2.64
N GLU A 133 0.60 18.67 1.38
CA GLU A 133 0.00 17.53 0.68
C GLU A 133 1.06 16.48 0.37
N ALA A 134 2.26 16.90 -0.06
CA ALA A 134 3.39 16.00 -0.26
C ALA A 134 3.75 15.23 1.02
N LYS A 135 3.68 15.88 2.19
CA LYS A 135 3.92 15.23 3.48
C LYS A 135 2.86 14.19 3.83
N LYS A 136 1.57 14.42 3.52
CA LYS A 136 0.52 13.41 3.74
C LYS A 136 0.79 12.12 2.95
N ILE A 137 1.37 12.24 1.76
CA ILE A 137 1.74 11.08 0.92
C ILE A 137 2.89 10.27 1.54
N GLU A 138 3.77 10.88 2.33
CA GLU A 138 4.81 10.14 3.08
C GLU A 138 4.20 9.20 4.13
N ASP A 139 3.06 9.59 4.70
CA ASP A 139 2.29 8.81 5.68
C ASP A 139 1.30 7.83 5.03
N ALA A 140 1.33 7.69 3.70
CA ALA A 140 0.45 6.77 2.98
C ALA A 140 0.64 5.32 3.45
N VAL A 141 -0.48 4.58 3.43
CA VAL A 141 -0.54 3.19 3.88
C VAL A 141 -0.70 2.27 2.68
N SER A 142 0.29 1.42 2.42
CA SER A 142 0.25 0.40 1.38
C SER A 142 0.19 -1.00 2.02
N ILE A 143 -0.81 -1.81 1.66
CA ILE A 143 -1.00 -3.15 2.24
C ILE A 143 -1.00 -4.19 1.12
N ARG A 144 -0.15 -5.22 1.20
CA ARG A 144 -0.24 -6.40 0.32
C ARG A 144 -0.74 -7.60 1.09
N CYS A 145 -1.77 -8.26 0.57
CA CYS A 145 -2.36 -9.46 1.16
C CYS A 145 -2.71 -10.46 0.05
N GLY A 146 -1.94 -11.54 -0.08
CA GLY A 146 -2.10 -12.50 -1.17
C GLY A 146 -1.99 -11.84 -2.55
N CYS A 147 -3.06 -11.92 -3.34
CA CYS A 147 -3.16 -11.34 -4.69
C CYS A 147 -3.62 -9.87 -4.72
N TYR A 148 -3.81 -9.24 -3.55
CA TYR A 148 -4.36 -7.89 -3.43
C TYR A 148 -3.30 -6.91 -2.96
N VAL A 149 -3.33 -5.70 -3.53
CA VAL A 149 -2.60 -4.50 -3.11
C VAL A 149 -3.61 -3.38 -2.88
#